data_AF-A0A1Z5K6L0-F1
#
_entry.id   AF-A0A1Z5K6L0-F1
#
_cell.length_a   1.000
_cell.length_b   1.000
_cell.length_c   1.000
_cell.angle_alpha   90.00
_cell.angle_beta   90.00
_cell.angle_gamma   90.00
#
_symmetry.space_group_name_H-M   'P 1'
#
loop_
_entity.id
_entity.type
_entity.pdbx_description
1 polymer ?
#
loop_
_entity_poly.entity_id
_entity_poly.type
_entity_poly.pdbx_seq_one_letter_code
_entity_poly.pdbx_strand_id
1 'polypeptide(L)'
;MDHPSHDNITESSSWEDLDPHEFLHHDNNNNDDENHDSDDDETTSWMQELKEHWKQHAFAVLVAIVATAAAHRYNISQPLSAVPTPSAAPTLHLYDDAHEHLHEYTRTANITFCDPWDTQDSSLKVMDFHLSKEYLPALHAHSAADLWQDVNYSRVLSVSELPSHPQMDCIEQQLTSSSLSYIKGFTYYYPDPSIETLYPDYDPTAEAKMSANGLETKPLKAAHLTFTGFGVKFFNLSPKPVLLFWDGREERKLVGEMAPFDSLGTATTPGQSFSVTPIYDADHAMARWVVTADDMTLYFEPMTDADIQQLSQQEQLLYYMQKLNQEFAKHYLIHARRPWLSQFPRPFPVHSMWETSYIHQKHVYRDEGRDYTLRVESVMPKVLTIPDFLSGSECDNLIQLALHEGMRASTVAAGSRRTMRDGATRSSDNTWLERGNATSLTDTIYRRAARLLRLDERLLQKPVDDEIPAHYHSIAESLQVVRYRAGEEYTAHHDFVYPSQQLWYQPTRFATLLLYLNDDFTGGHTVFPRAVTRDFHDGVRIRPQKGTAVLFYSMLPDGNMDDRSQHASEPVLSGEKFIANLWVWEPLIN
;
A
#
# COMPACT_ATOMS: atom_id res chain seq x y z
N MET A 1 39.23 -39.64 42.24
CA MET A 1 39.98 -38.37 42.23
C MET A 1 39.77 -37.78 40.86
N ASP A 2 39.08 -36.64 40.83
CA ASP A 2 39.16 -35.52 39.89
C ASP A 2 38.87 -35.71 38.38
N HIS A 3 38.04 -34.76 37.89
CA HIS A 3 37.83 -34.23 36.53
C HIS A 3 39.14 -34.03 35.72
N PRO A 4 39.14 -33.88 34.36
CA PRO A 4 38.31 -32.91 33.59
C PRO A 4 37.86 -33.36 32.16
N SER A 5 36.68 -32.92 31.68
CA SER A 5 36.33 -31.77 30.79
C SER A 5 36.23 -32.12 29.29
N HIS A 6 35.04 -31.85 28.74
CA HIS A 6 34.67 -31.87 27.33
C HIS A 6 35.07 -30.57 26.63
N ASP A 7 35.52 -30.65 25.38
CA ASP A 7 35.47 -29.55 24.42
C ASP A 7 34.84 -30.04 23.10
N ASN A 8 33.83 -29.30 22.63
CA ASN A 8 33.25 -29.38 21.30
C ASN A 8 33.14 -27.93 20.79
N ILE A 9 33.77 -27.65 19.65
CA ILE A 9 33.81 -26.34 19.00
C ILE A 9 32.74 -26.32 17.90
N THR A 10 31.83 -25.34 17.97
CA THR A 10 30.99 -24.89 16.84
C THR A 10 31.01 -23.36 16.84
N GLU A 11 31.65 -22.76 15.83
CA GLU A 11 31.57 -21.33 15.55
C GLU A 11 30.59 -21.09 14.39
N SER A 12 29.56 -20.29 14.63
CA SER A 12 28.78 -19.58 13.62
C SER A 12 28.68 -18.11 14.06
N SER A 13 29.36 -17.22 13.36
CA SER A 13 29.42 -15.79 13.66
C SER A 13 28.17 -15.06 13.15
N SER A 14 27.35 -14.55 14.06
CA SER A 14 26.31 -13.55 13.81
C SER A 14 26.87 -12.14 14.00
N TRP A 15 26.50 -11.22 13.10
CA TRP A 15 26.83 -9.79 13.18
C TRP A 15 25.96 -9.08 14.21
N GLU A 16 26.23 -9.23 15.51
CA GLU A 16 25.58 -8.42 16.57
C GLU A 16 26.53 -7.91 17.67
N ASP A 17 27.83 -8.23 17.68
CA ASP A 17 28.69 -7.89 18.81
C ASP A 17 29.67 -6.73 18.53
N LEU A 18 29.24 -5.49 18.81
CA LEU A 18 30.13 -4.41 19.25
C LEU A 18 29.40 -3.52 20.28
N ASP A 19 29.68 -3.79 21.56
CA ASP A 19 29.31 -2.99 22.74
C ASP A 19 30.40 -1.97 23.06
N PRO A 20 30.05 -0.74 23.49
CA PRO A 20 30.91 0.05 24.35
C PRO A 20 30.19 0.41 25.66
N HIS A 21 30.26 -0.53 26.60
CA HIS A 21 30.40 -0.40 28.05
C HIS A 21 29.45 0.51 28.84
N GLU A 22 28.64 -0.18 29.66
CA GLU A 22 28.64 -0.09 31.12
C GLU A 22 28.89 1.28 31.75
N PHE A 23 27.88 1.84 32.43
CA PHE A 23 28.06 2.46 33.75
C PHE A 23 26.70 2.61 34.48
N LEU A 24 26.67 2.04 35.70
CA LEU A 24 25.93 2.45 36.92
C LEU A 24 24.55 1.82 37.25
N HIS A 25 24.61 0.84 38.19
CA HIS A 25 23.90 0.74 39.49
C HIS A 25 22.58 1.54 39.67
N HIS A 26 21.46 1.03 40.21
CA HIS A 26 21.24 0.34 41.50
C HIS A 26 19.71 0.12 41.72
N ASP A 27 19.36 -1.05 42.26
CA ASP A 27 18.29 -1.42 43.22
C ASP A 27 17.02 -0.57 43.48
N ASN A 28 15.84 -1.21 43.37
CA ASN A 28 14.94 -1.64 44.47
C ASN A 28 13.51 -1.90 43.93
N ASN A 29 13.00 -3.13 43.91
CA ASN A 29 12.35 -3.93 44.98
C ASN A 29 10.86 -3.63 45.24
N ASN A 30 10.07 -4.71 45.15
CA ASN A 30 8.82 -5.05 45.85
C ASN A 30 7.51 -4.36 45.42
N ASN A 31 6.34 -5.00 45.43
CA ASN A 31 5.85 -6.39 45.41
C ASN A 31 4.30 -6.27 45.46
N ASP A 32 3.64 -7.17 44.75
CA ASP A 32 2.47 -7.95 45.19
C ASP A 32 1.05 -7.34 45.36
N ASP A 33 0.14 -7.99 44.61
CA ASP A 33 -1.14 -8.61 45.02
C ASP A 33 -2.38 -7.73 45.31
N GLU A 34 -3.64 -8.13 45.08
CA GLU A 34 -4.35 -9.18 44.33
C GLU A 34 -5.87 -8.84 44.48
N ASN A 35 -6.67 -9.17 43.45
CA ASN A 35 -8.07 -9.68 43.44
C ASN A 35 -9.23 -9.03 44.25
N HIS A 36 -10.35 -8.76 43.56
CA HIS A 36 -11.65 -9.43 43.82
C HIS A 36 -12.77 -9.17 42.78
N ASP A 37 -13.61 -10.20 42.62
CA ASP A 37 -14.69 -10.47 41.65
C ASP A 37 -15.97 -9.60 41.76
N SER A 38 -16.75 -9.50 40.66
CA SER A 38 -18.13 -10.03 40.58
C SER A 38 -18.85 -9.66 39.25
N ASP A 39 -19.40 -10.67 38.59
CA ASP A 39 -20.29 -10.61 37.41
C ASP A 39 -21.63 -9.89 37.68
N ASP A 40 -22.07 -9.04 36.73
CA ASP A 40 -23.46 -8.81 36.28
C ASP A 40 -23.59 -7.44 35.55
N ASP A 41 -23.32 -7.35 34.22
CA ASP A 41 -23.94 -6.30 33.35
C ASP A 41 -23.80 -6.53 31.82
N GLU A 42 -23.71 -7.77 31.34
CA GLU A 42 -23.38 -8.06 29.93
C GLU A 42 -24.48 -7.76 28.89
N THR A 43 -25.66 -7.26 29.30
CA THR A 43 -26.78 -6.97 28.38
C THR A 43 -27.05 -5.49 28.11
N THR A 44 -26.31 -4.59 28.74
CA THR A 44 -26.42 -3.12 28.61
C THR A 44 -25.32 -2.50 27.74
N SER A 45 -24.17 -3.16 27.58
CA SER A 45 -22.97 -2.62 26.91
C SER A 45 -23.11 -2.35 25.40
N TRP A 46 -23.52 -3.34 24.59
CA TRP A 46 -23.56 -3.20 23.12
C TRP A 46 -24.55 -2.13 22.64
N MET A 47 -25.66 -1.96 23.35
CA MET A 47 -26.70 -0.98 23.02
C MET A 47 -26.25 0.46 23.36
N GLN A 48 -25.34 0.58 24.33
CA GLN A 48 -24.74 1.83 24.74
C GLN A 48 -23.58 2.20 23.80
N GLU A 49 -22.78 1.22 23.38
CA GLU A 49 -21.79 1.36 22.29
C GLU A 49 -22.42 1.70 20.95
N LEU A 50 -23.54 1.07 20.58
CA LEU A 50 -24.30 1.39 19.36
C LEU A 50 -24.79 2.85 19.39
N LYS A 51 -25.25 3.34 20.55
CA LYS A 51 -25.70 4.72 20.73
C LYS A 51 -24.53 5.71 20.71
N GLU A 52 -23.39 5.37 21.29
CA GLU A 52 -22.22 6.26 21.30
C GLU A 52 -21.52 6.32 19.94
N HIS A 53 -21.45 5.19 19.21
CA HIS A 53 -21.05 5.18 17.80
C HIS A 53 -22.01 5.96 16.92
N TRP A 54 -23.33 5.85 17.14
CA TRP A 54 -24.32 6.67 16.42
C TRP A 54 -24.15 8.17 16.68
N LYS A 55 -23.82 8.58 17.91
CA LYS A 55 -23.55 9.98 18.25
C LYS A 55 -22.25 10.49 17.62
N GLN A 56 -21.19 9.68 17.63
CA GLN A 56 -19.91 10.04 16.99
C GLN A 56 -20.06 10.13 15.46
N HIS A 57 -20.80 9.21 14.87
CA HIS A 57 -21.10 9.21 13.44
C HIS A 57 -21.98 10.41 13.05
N ALA A 58 -23.03 10.70 13.83
CA ALA A 58 -23.88 11.87 13.61
C ALA A 58 -23.11 13.19 13.76
N PHE A 59 -22.15 13.27 14.69
CA PHE A 59 -21.31 14.45 14.88
C PHE A 59 -20.29 14.63 13.74
N ALA A 60 -19.63 13.55 13.29
CA ALA A 60 -18.72 13.59 12.14
C ALA A 60 -19.46 14.00 10.85
N VAL A 61 -20.66 13.47 10.63
CA VAL A 61 -21.56 13.86 9.52
C VAL A 61 -21.94 15.34 9.63
N LEU A 62 -22.22 15.86 10.82
CA LEU A 62 -22.52 17.28 11.02
C LEU A 62 -21.33 18.19 10.73
N VAL A 63 -20.12 17.82 11.16
CA VAL A 63 -18.89 18.58 10.86
C VAL A 63 -18.62 18.58 9.35
N ALA A 64 -18.76 17.42 8.70
CA ALA A 64 -18.60 17.30 7.24
C ALA A 64 -19.65 18.12 6.47
N ILE A 65 -20.91 18.14 6.93
CA ILE A 65 -21.98 18.98 6.34
C ILE A 65 -21.67 20.47 6.52
N VAL A 66 -21.19 20.91 7.69
CA VAL A 66 -20.81 22.31 7.94
C VAL A 66 -19.62 22.71 7.08
N ALA A 67 -18.60 21.86 6.95
CA ALA A 67 -17.45 22.06 6.08
C ALA A 67 -17.87 22.14 4.59
N THR A 68 -18.77 21.25 4.17
CA THR A 68 -19.33 21.21 2.80
C THR A 68 -20.18 22.44 2.51
N ALA A 69 -21.00 22.91 3.45
CA ALA A 69 -21.81 24.12 3.29
C ALA A 69 -20.95 25.40 3.27
N ALA A 70 -19.87 25.44 4.07
CA ALA A 70 -18.88 26.51 4.04
C ALA A 70 -18.12 26.54 2.69
N ALA A 71 -17.71 25.37 2.18
CA ALA A 71 -17.09 25.23 0.86
C ALA A 71 -18.06 25.56 -0.30
N HIS A 72 -19.33 25.15 -0.20
CA HIS A 72 -20.36 25.45 -1.20
C HIS A 72 -20.71 26.94 -1.25
N ARG A 73 -20.70 27.67 -0.12
CA ARG A 73 -20.86 29.13 -0.12
C ARG A 73 -19.68 29.86 -0.77
N TYR A 74 -18.49 29.27 -0.73
CA TYR A 74 -17.29 29.83 -1.35
C TYR A 74 -17.30 29.68 -2.89
N ASN A 75 -18.07 28.73 -3.43
CA ASN A 75 -18.03 28.35 -4.86
C ASN A 75 -19.12 28.99 -5.75
N ILE A 76 -19.98 29.86 -5.20
CA ILE A 76 -21.10 30.50 -5.94
C ILE A 76 -20.62 31.70 -6.79
N SER A 77 -19.34 32.05 -6.80
CA SER A 77 -18.84 33.31 -7.39
C SER A 77 -18.24 33.27 -8.81
N GLN A 78 -18.31 32.18 -9.60
CA GLN A 78 -17.77 32.19 -10.99
C GLN A 78 -18.57 31.26 -11.96
N PRO A 79 -18.98 31.72 -13.17
CA PRO A 79 -19.63 30.87 -14.17
C PRO A 79 -18.71 30.45 -15.35
N LEU A 80 -18.92 29.21 -15.86
CA LEU A 80 -18.30 28.61 -17.05
C LEU A 80 -19.36 28.18 -18.08
N SER A 81 -19.02 28.20 -19.37
CA SER A 81 -19.92 27.82 -20.49
C SER A 81 -19.40 26.65 -21.35
N ALA A 82 -20.25 25.61 -21.42
CA ALA A 82 -20.64 24.69 -22.51
C ALA A 82 -19.64 23.97 -23.45
N VAL A 83 -19.80 22.63 -23.44
CA VAL A 83 -19.32 21.57 -24.35
C VAL A 83 -20.36 21.25 -25.44
N PRO A 84 -19.98 20.61 -26.57
CA PRO A 84 -20.74 19.42 -27.01
C PRO A 84 -19.89 18.23 -27.52
N THR A 85 -20.48 17.03 -27.40
CA THR A 85 -20.01 15.63 -27.68
C THR A 85 -20.53 15.06 -29.04
N PRO A 86 -20.61 13.73 -29.33
CA PRO A 86 -19.58 12.85 -29.95
C PRO A 86 -20.11 11.94 -31.11
N SER A 87 -19.25 11.11 -31.74
CA SER A 87 -19.56 9.77 -32.37
C SER A 87 -18.26 9.19 -32.99
N ALA A 88 -17.94 7.90 -33.15
CA ALA A 88 -18.46 6.56 -32.84
C ALA A 88 -17.27 5.56 -32.93
N ALA A 89 -17.37 4.37 -32.32
CA ALA A 89 -16.36 3.28 -32.32
C ALA A 89 -16.66 2.20 -33.41
N PRO A 90 -16.07 0.98 -33.46
CA PRO A 90 -14.73 0.44 -33.11
C PRO A 90 -14.13 -0.53 -34.19
N THR A 91 -12.85 -0.94 -34.08
CA THR A 91 -12.43 -2.33 -34.41
C THR A 91 -11.08 -2.73 -33.78
N LEU A 92 -11.04 -3.94 -33.21
CA LEU A 92 -9.91 -4.58 -32.52
C LEU A 92 -9.29 -5.67 -33.42
N HIS A 93 -7.96 -5.79 -33.45
CA HIS A 93 -7.24 -7.01 -33.85
C HIS A 93 -6.07 -7.25 -32.90
N LEU A 94 -5.93 -8.50 -32.44
CA LEU A 94 -4.96 -8.96 -31.45
C LEU A 94 -3.87 -9.82 -32.11
N TYR A 95 -2.63 -9.62 -31.63
CA TYR A 95 -1.41 -10.41 -31.72
C TYR A 95 -0.70 -10.59 -33.07
N ASP A 96 0.50 -10.02 -33.15
CA ASP A 96 1.66 -10.74 -33.69
C ASP A 96 2.92 -10.32 -32.91
N ASP A 97 3.75 -11.32 -32.61
CA ASP A 97 4.96 -11.24 -31.78
C ASP A 97 6.02 -10.30 -32.37
N ALA A 98 6.40 -9.28 -31.60
CA ALA A 98 7.67 -8.62 -31.74
C ALA A 98 8.22 -8.28 -30.35
N HIS A 99 9.43 -8.76 -30.06
CA HIS A 99 10.28 -8.30 -28.97
C HIS A 99 10.72 -6.85 -29.24
N GLU A 100 9.77 -5.92 -29.18
CA GLU A 100 9.95 -4.45 -29.25
C GLU A 100 10.02 -3.81 -27.86
N HIS A 101 9.90 -4.59 -26.79
CA HIS A 101 9.50 -4.11 -25.47
C HIS A 101 10.48 -3.17 -24.77
N LEU A 102 11.59 -2.72 -25.37
CA LEU A 102 12.56 -1.89 -24.66
C LEU A 102 13.22 -0.73 -25.41
N HIS A 103 12.68 -0.27 -26.56
CA HIS A 103 13.40 0.73 -27.37
C HIS A 103 13.01 2.22 -27.19
N GLU A 104 12.05 2.57 -26.34
CA GLU A 104 11.63 3.99 -26.17
C GLU A 104 11.34 4.41 -24.72
N TYR A 105 12.06 3.87 -23.73
CA TYR A 105 11.90 4.31 -22.34
C TYR A 105 12.46 5.72 -22.09
N THR A 106 11.66 6.74 -22.38
CA THR A 106 11.74 7.98 -21.62
C THR A 106 11.01 7.77 -20.31
N ARG A 107 11.84 7.66 -19.29
CA ARG A 107 11.56 7.69 -17.88
C ARG A 107 10.89 9.05 -17.54
N THR A 108 9.55 9.05 -17.62
CA THR A 108 8.52 9.79 -16.85
C THR A 108 7.13 9.31 -17.30
N ALA A 109 6.95 8.00 -17.48
CA ALA A 109 5.64 7.48 -17.84
C ALA A 109 4.62 7.90 -16.74
N ASN A 110 3.41 8.24 -17.15
CA ASN A 110 2.38 9.03 -16.47
C ASN A 110 2.53 10.55 -16.33
N ILE A 111 3.66 11.21 -16.58
CA ILE A 111 3.73 12.69 -16.60
C ILE A 111 4.38 13.22 -17.86
N THR A 112 3.73 14.17 -18.52
CA THR A 112 4.29 14.89 -19.66
C THR A 112 3.96 16.38 -19.57
N PHE A 113 4.90 17.20 -19.98
CA PHE A 113 4.78 18.66 -20.05
C PHE A 113 4.66 19.15 -21.50
N CYS A 114 4.69 18.28 -22.50
CA CYS A 114 4.50 18.68 -23.89
C CYS A 114 3.08 18.42 -24.34
N ASP A 115 2.87 17.19 -24.79
CA ASP A 115 1.58 16.68 -25.20
C ASP A 115 1.33 15.38 -24.43
N PRO A 116 0.07 15.12 -24.05
CA PRO A 116 -0.34 13.79 -23.63
C PRO A 116 -0.03 12.80 -24.76
N TRP A 117 0.58 11.66 -24.43
CA TRP A 117 0.79 10.59 -25.39
C TRP A 117 -0.52 9.85 -25.68
N ASP A 118 -0.58 9.12 -26.79
CA ASP A 118 -1.72 8.26 -27.08
C ASP A 118 -1.64 7.00 -26.20
N THR A 119 -2.55 6.84 -25.23
CA THR A 119 -2.62 5.61 -24.45
C THR A 119 -3.49 4.59 -25.18
N GLN A 120 -2.95 3.41 -25.48
CA GLN A 120 -3.76 2.31 -25.99
C GLN A 120 -4.80 1.80 -24.97
N ASP A 121 -4.65 2.17 -23.69
CA ASP A 121 -5.58 1.83 -22.63
C ASP A 121 -6.73 2.84 -22.53
N SER A 122 -7.88 2.46 -23.09
CA SER A 122 -9.11 3.29 -23.08
C SER A 122 -9.73 3.54 -21.70
N SER A 123 -9.28 2.81 -20.67
CA SER A 123 -9.80 2.94 -19.31
C SER A 123 -9.17 4.11 -18.53
N LEU A 124 -8.01 4.58 -18.96
CA LEU A 124 -7.35 5.78 -18.42
C LEU A 124 -8.06 7.07 -18.86
N LYS A 125 -7.98 8.09 -18.01
CA LYS A 125 -8.39 9.47 -18.29
C LYS A 125 -7.22 10.42 -18.10
N VAL A 126 -7.16 11.45 -18.94
CA VAL A 126 -6.16 12.52 -18.83
C VAL A 126 -6.63 13.54 -17.78
N MET A 127 -5.73 13.91 -16.88
CA MET A 127 -5.83 15.08 -16.01
C MET A 127 -4.73 16.06 -16.42
N ASP A 128 -5.10 17.30 -16.71
CA ASP A 128 -4.14 18.40 -16.71
C ASP A 128 -4.00 19.01 -15.32
N PHE A 129 -2.80 19.47 -14.99
CA PHE A 129 -2.48 20.11 -13.73
C PHE A 129 -1.55 21.31 -13.95
N HIS A 130 -1.57 22.24 -13.00
CA HIS A 130 -0.84 23.49 -13.09
C HIS A 130 0.10 23.61 -11.89
N LEU A 131 1.40 23.83 -12.16
CA LEU A 131 2.42 23.96 -11.13
C LEU A 131 3.03 25.35 -11.12
N SER A 132 3.32 25.89 -9.93
CA SER A 132 4.07 27.13 -9.81
C SER A 132 5.48 26.99 -10.39
N LYS A 133 5.99 28.07 -11.00
CA LYS A 133 7.36 28.10 -11.56
C LYS A 133 8.44 27.90 -10.50
N GLU A 134 8.11 28.14 -9.24
CA GLU A 134 9.03 27.92 -8.11
C GLU A 134 9.42 26.45 -7.94
N TYR A 135 8.63 25.50 -8.44
CA TYR A 135 8.93 24.07 -8.38
C TYR A 135 9.77 23.56 -9.56
N LEU A 136 10.19 24.44 -10.48
CA LEU A 136 11.04 24.08 -11.62
C LEU A 136 12.35 23.37 -11.20
N PRO A 137 13.06 23.82 -10.14
CA PRO A 137 14.26 23.10 -9.68
C PRO A 137 13.96 21.67 -9.23
N ALA A 138 12.83 21.45 -8.53
CA ALA A 138 12.41 20.11 -8.12
C ALA A 138 12.11 19.22 -9.33
N LEU A 139 11.36 19.73 -10.32
CA LEU A 139 11.07 18.99 -11.56
C LEU A 139 12.35 18.62 -12.33
N HIS A 140 13.31 19.54 -12.40
CA HIS A 140 14.60 19.28 -13.02
C HIS A 140 15.36 18.18 -12.27
N ALA A 141 15.37 18.23 -10.93
CA ALA A 141 15.99 17.21 -10.09
C ALA A 141 15.35 15.83 -10.26
N HIS A 142 14.02 15.74 -10.31
CA HIS A 142 13.33 14.49 -10.59
C HIS A 142 13.71 13.94 -11.98
N SER A 143 13.69 14.79 -13.02
CA SER A 143 14.07 14.39 -14.38
C SER A 143 15.52 13.91 -14.46
N ALA A 144 16.42 14.55 -13.73
CA ALA A 144 17.83 14.17 -13.65
C ALA A 144 18.04 12.84 -12.91
N ALA A 145 17.37 12.63 -11.78
CA ALA A 145 17.45 11.38 -11.02
C ALA A 145 16.99 10.21 -11.88
N ASP A 146 15.93 10.41 -12.64
CA ASP A 146 15.36 9.42 -13.52
C ASP A 146 16.31 9.05 -14.68
N LEU A 147 16.84 10.06 -15.38
CA LEU A 147 17.85 9.90 -16.44
C LEU A 147 19.11 9.17 -15.95
N TRP A 148 19.54 9.47 -14.73
CA TRP A 148 20.73 8.88 -14.14
C TRP A 148 20.49 7.56 -13.42
N GLN A 149 19.24 7.12 -13.32
CA GLN A 149 18.81 5.99 -12.51
C GLN A 149 19.31 6.12 -11.04
N ASP A 150 19.35 7.35 -10.53
CA ASP A 150 19.87 7.71 -9.21
C ASP A 150 18.84 7.39 -8.12
N VAL A 151 18.74 6.09 -7.79
CA VAL A 151 17.80 5.45 -6.85
C VAL A 151 17.49 6.30 -5.62
N ASN A 152 18.48 6.99 -5.04
CA ASN A 152 18.33 7.71 -3.77
C ASN A 152 18.64 9.23 -3.84
N TYR A 153 18.60 9.84 -5.04
CA TYR A 153 19.00 11.24 -5.27
C TYR A 153 20.44 11.58 -4.83
N SER A 154 21.29 10.59 -4.55
CA SER A 154 22.65 10.83 -4.04
C SER A 154 23.51 11.66 -4.99
N ARG A 155 23.34 11.47 -6.30
CA ARG A 155 24.04 12.23 -7.34
C ARG A 155 23.38 13.58 -7.54
N VAL A 156 22.05 13.61 -7.69
CA VAL A 156 21.27 14.84 -7.95
C VAL A 156 21.49 15.89 -6.86
N LEU A 157 21.55 15.46 -5.60
CA LEU A 157 21.75 16.37 -4.45
C LEU A 157 23.21 16.81 -4.27
N SER A 158 24.16 16.21 -5.01
CA SER A 158 25.59 16.48 -4.88
C SER A 158 26.19 17.36 -5.99
N VAL A 159 25.49 17.51 -7.11
CA VAL A 159 25.96 18.26 -8.27
C VAL A 159 25.47 19.71 -8.26
N SER A 160 26.28 20.62 -8.82
CA SER A 160 25.91 22.03 -8.93
C SER A 160 25.00 22.32 -10.14
N GLU A 161 25.05 21.48 -11.18
CA GLU A 161 24.28 21.62 -12.41
C GLU A 161 23.66 20.28 -12.80
N LEU A 162 22.38 20.31 -13.16
CA LEU A 162 21.60 19.15 -13.58
C LEU A 162 21.60 19.04 -15.12
N PRO A 163 21.55 17.81 -15.66
CA PRO A 163 21.58 17.57 -17.10
C PRO A 163 20.30 18.09 -17.77
N SER A 164 20.38 18.51 -19.03
CA SER A 164 19.19 18.83 -19.82
C SER A 164 18.39 17.55 -20.13
N HIS A 165 17.07 17.67 -20.17
CA HIS A 165 16.15 16.57 -20.47
C HIS A 165 15.05 17.06 -21.44
N PRO A 166 14.55 16.24 -22.38
CA PRO A 166 13.54 16.69 -23.35
C PRO A 166 12.27 17.29 -22.73
N GLN A 167 11.82 16.75 -21.58
CA GLN A 167 10.70 17.34 -20.82
C GLN A 167 11.03 18.75 -20.30
N MET A 168 12.29 19.02 -19.95
CA MET A 168 12.75 20.33 -19.48
C MET A 168 12.80 21.36 -20.61
N ASP A 169 13.28 20.98 -21.80
CA ASP A 169 13.28 21.85 -22.99
C ASP A 169 11.85 22.33 -23.30
N CYS A 170 10.89 21.43 -23.10
CA CYS A 170 9.47 21.70 -23.29
C CYS A 170 8.88 22.65 -22.24
N ILE A 171 9.22 22.44 -20.96
CA ILE A 171 8.86 23.36 -19.89
C ILE A 171 9.46 24.75 -20.18
N GLU A 172 10.72 24.83 -20.58
CA GLU A 172 11.36 26.10 -20.97
C GLU A 172 10.65 26.77 -22.15
N GLN A 173 10.23 26.00 -23.15
CA GLN A 173 9.40 26.52 -24.25
C GLN A 173 8.05 27.05 -23.73
N GLN A 174 7.36 26.36 -22.82
CA GLN A 174 6.12 26.88 -22.21
C GLN A 174 6.37 28.21 -21.49
N LEU A 175 7.49 28.32 -20.77
CA LEU A 175 7.83 29.49 -19.97
C LEU A 175 8.24 30.70 -20.82
N THR A 176 8.81 30.47 -22.01
CA THR A 176 9.27 31.52 -22.94
C THR A 176 8.19 31.93 -23.95
N SER A 177 7.33 30.99 -24.36
CA SER A 177 6.29 31.22 -25.37
C SER A 177 4.95 31.69 -24.81
N SER A 178 4.70 31.52 -23.50
CA SER A 178 3.42 31.84 -22.88
C SER A 178 3.54 32.95 -21.82
N SER A 179 2.49 33.77 -21.69
CA SER A 179 2.34 34.70 -20.57
C SER A 179 1.86 34.01 -19.27
N LEU A 180 1.87 32.68 -19.22
CA LEU A 180 1.35 31.92 -18.09
C LEU A 180 2.27 32.05 -16.88
N SER A 181 1.67 32.14 -15.69
CA SER A 181 2.37 32.18 -14.41
C SER A 181 2.73 30.80 -13.85
N TYR A 182 2.44 29.74 -14.61
CA TYR A 182 2.55 28.34 -14.17
C TYR A 182 3.11 27.46 -15.28
N ILE A 183 3.53 26.24 -14.91
CA ILE A 183 3.94 25.14 -15.77
C ILE A 183 2.73 24.22 -15.94
N LYS A 184 2.30 23.95 -17.18
CA LYS A 184 1.22 23.01 -17.46
C LYS A 184 1.79 21.61 -17.64
N GLY A 185 1.22 20.63 -16.94
CA GLY A 185 1.53 19.22 -17.10
C GLY A 185 0.27 18.38 -17.30
N PHE A 186 0.47 17.15 -17.75
CA PHE A 186 -0.57 16.15 -17.99
C PHE A 186 -0.18 14.83 -17.33
N THR A 187 -1.18 14.13 -16.80
CA THR A 187 -1.03 12.78 -16.25
C THR A 187 -2.27 11.94 -16.52
N TYR A 188 -2.16 10.63 -16.38
CA TYR A 188 -3.29 9.71 -16.52
C TYR A 188 -3.66 9.11 -15.18
N TYR A 189 -4.96 8.94 -14.98
CA TYR A 189 -5.53 8.29 -13.82
C TYR A 189 -6.69 7.40 -14.24
N TYR A 190 -6.99 6.40 -13.43
CA TYR A 190 -8.19 5.58 -13.61
C TYR A 190 -9.41 6.28 -12.99
N PRO A 191 -10.54 6.47 -13.69
CA PRO A 191 -11.74 6.92 -12.99
C PRO A 191 -12.22 5.83 -12.02
N ASP A 192 -12.92 6.22 -10.96
CA ASP A 192 -13.67 5.23 -10.18
C ASP A 192 -14.74 4.60 -11.11
N PRO A 193 -14.81 3.25 -11.20
CA PRO A 193 -15.78 2.54 -12.01
C PRO A 193 -17.20 2.84 -11.55
N SER A 194 -18.10 2.97 -12.52
CA SER A 194 -19.52 3.13 -12.23
C SER A 194 -20.10 1.83 -11.70
N ILE A 195 -21.29 1.92 -11.11
CA ILE A 195 -21.97 0.74 -10.57
C ILE A 195 -22.35 -0.28 -11.66
N GLU A 196 -22.64 0.21 -12.85
CA GLU A 196 -22.87 -0.62 -14.04
C GLU A 196 -21.60 -1.31 -14.51
N THR A 197 -20.44 -0.65 -14.35
CA THR A 197 -19.14 -1.26 -14.65
C THR A 197 -18.87 -2.42 -13.69
N LEU A 198 -19.13 -2.22 -12.39
CA LEU A 198 -18.96 -3.27 -11.38
C LEU A 198 -19.88 -4.48 -11.59
N TYR A 199 -21.06 -4.27 -12.19
CA TYR A 199 -22.13 -5.27 -12.37
C TYR A 199 -22.84 -5.17 -13.74
N PRO A 200 -22.17 -5.50 -14.86
CA PRO A 200 -22.71 -5.34 -16.20
C PRO A 200 -23.86 -6.31 -16.50
N ASP A 201 -23.85 -7.48 -15.84
CA ASP A 201 -24.87 -8.54 -16.00
C ASP A 201 -26.00 -8.44 -14.96
N TYR A 202 -26.00 -7.42 -14.10
CA TYR A 202 -27.04 -7.30 -13.08
C TYR A 202 -28.32 -6.70 -13.65
N ASP A 203 -29.31 -7.56 -13.84
CA ASP A 203 -30.72 -7.19 -13.99
C ASP A 203 -31.47 -7.62 -12.71
N PRO A 204 -32.06 -6.70 -11.94
CA PRO A 204 -32.79 -7.01 -10.72
C PRO A 204 -34.01 -7.94 -10.94
N THR A 205 -34.43 -8.17 -12.18
CA THR A 205 -35.48 -9.14 -12.54
C THR A 205 -34.94 -10.49 -13.03
N ALA A 206 -33.62 -10.62 -13.20
CA ALA A 206 -32.94 -11.78 -13.78
C ALA A 206 -32.42 -12.81 -12.76
N GLU A 207 -32.44 -12.53 -11.45
CA GLU A 207 -32.07 -13.51 -10.41
C GLU A 207 -32.85 -14.83 -10.54
N ALA A 208 -34.10 -14.76 -11.02
CA ALA A 208 -34.93 -15.94 -11.28
C ALA A 208 -34.51 -16.74 -12.54
N LYS A 209 -33.83 -16.13 -13.51
CA LYS A 209 -33.43 -16.74 -14.79
C LYS A 209 -31.99 -17.26 -14.80
N MET A 210 -31.09 -16.68 -13.99
CA MET A 210 -29.67 -17.05 -13.99
C MET A 210 -29.40 -18.48 -13.47
N SER A 211 -30.28 -19.05 -12.64
CA SER A 211 -30.16 -20.44 -12.20
C SER A 211 -30.37 -21.49 -13.32
N ALA A 212 -30.97 -21.09 -14.45
CA ALA A 212 -31.27 -22.00 -15.56
C ALA A 212 -30.07 -22.32 -16.47
N ASN A 213 -28.99 -21.51 -16.42
CA ASN A 213 -27.81 -21.65 -17.30
C ASN A 213 -26.55 -22.16 -16.59
N GLY A 214 -26.67 -22.71 -15.36
CA GLY A 214 -25.53 -23.30 -14.64
C GLY A 214 -24.48 -22.30 -14.15
N LEU A 215 -24.77 -20.99 -14.19
CA LEU A 215 -24.00 -19.96 -13.51
C LEU A 215 -24.45 -19.94 -12.04
N GLU A 216 -23.71 -20.61 -11.15
CA GLU A 216 -23.87 -20.39 -9.71
C GLU A 216 -23.52 -18.94 -9.39
N THR A 217 -24.53 -18.08 -9.29
CA THR A 217 -24.42 -16.77 -8.65
C THR A 217 -24.45 -17.00 -7.15
N LYS A 218 -23.32 -17.38 -6.56
CA LYS A 218 -23.18 -17.26 -5.11
C LYS A 218 -23.00 -15.77 -4.82
N PRO A 219 -23.93 -15.11 -4.12
CA PRO A 219 -23.76 -13.71 -3.77
C PRO A 219 -22.50 -13.57 -2.94
N LEU A 220 -21.66 -12.57 -3.27
CA LEU A 220 -20.58 -12.17 -2.38
C LEU A 220 -21.19 -11.82 -1.03
N LYS A 221 -20.56 -12.31 0.03
CA LYS A 221 -20.93 -11.87 1.38
C LYS A 221 -20.28 -10.52 1.60
N ALA A 222 -21.11 -9.52 1.88
CA ALA A 222 -20.64 -8.27 2.45
C ALA A 222 -19.73 -8.60 3.65
N ALA A 223 -18.57 -7.95 3.72
CA ALA A 223 -17.78 -8.05 4.93
C ALA A 223 -18.54 -7.34 6.06
N HIS A 224 -18.39 -7.82 7.29
CA HIS A 224 -18.79 -7.01 8.43
C HIS A 224 -17.60 -6.09 8.70
N LEU A 225 -17.84 -4.79 8.77
CA LEU A 225 -16.79 -3.83 9.10
C LEU A 225 -16.35 -4.09 10.55
N THR A 226 -15.28 -4.86 10.73
CA THR A 226 -14.58 -4.97 12.03
C THR A 226 -13.69 -3.75 12.25
N PHE A 227 -13.28 -3.08 11.17
CA PHE A 227 -12.48 -1.86 11.18
C PHE A 227 -12.91 -0.94 10.03
N THR A 228 -13.35 0.27 10.36
CA THR A 228 -13.75 1.30 9.37
C THR A 228 -12.65 2.33 9.12
N GLY A 229 -11.40 1.97 9.44
CA GLY A 229 -10.28 2.87 9.29
C GLY A 229 -9.81 3.00 7.85
N PHE A 230 -8.72 3.74 7.68
CA PHE A 230 -8.09 4.03 6.40
C PHE A 230 -6.61 4.32 6.59
N GLY A 231 -5.85 4.32 5.50
CA GLY A 231 -4.44 4.69 5.51
C GLY A 231 -4.29 6.21 5.56
N VAL A 232 -3.56 6.71 6.56
CA VAL A 232 -3.15 8.12 6.64
C VAL A 232 -1.65 8.23 6.49
N LYS A 233 -1.21 9.25 5.75
CA LYS A 233 0.20 9.57 5.53
C LYS A 233 0.52 10.94 6.10
N PHE A 234 1.56 11.01 6.92
CA PHE A 234 2.07 12.22 7.56
C PHE A 234 3.38 12.62 6.88
N PHE A 235 3.56 13.91 6.63
CA PHE A 235 4.73 14.48 5.98
C PHE A 235 5.42 15.45 6.94
N ASN A 236 6.73 15.33 7.06
CA ASN A 236 7.59 16.28 7.79
C ASN A 236 8.24 17.22 6.78
N LEU A 237 7.81 18.47 6.68
CA LEU A 237 8.40 19.47 5.78
C LEU A 237 9.53 20.27 6.44
N SER A 238 10.08 19.81 7.56
CA SER A 238 11.18 20.49 8.27
C SER A 238 12.53 19.80 8.05
N PRO A 239 13.66 20.52 8.22
CA PRO A 239 15.01 19.96 8.13
C PRO A 239 15.40 19.10 9.35
N LYS A 240 14.50 18.95 10.33
CA LYS A 240 14.76 18.21 11.56
C LYS A 240 13.89 16.96 11.59
N PRO A 241 14.43 15.81 12.07
CA PRO A 241 13.59 14.66 12.32
C PRO A 241 12.57 14.97 13.43
N VAL A 242 11.40 14.38 13.32
CA VAL A 242 10.32 14.48 14.32
C VAL A 242 9.77 13.11 14.64
N LEU A 243 9.23 12.94 15.84
CA LEU A 243 8.54 11.71 16.24
C LEU A 243 7.05 11.89 16.04
N LEU A 244 6.41 10.95 15.34
CA LEU A 244 4.96 10.87 15.20
C LEU A 244 4.40 9.96 16.30
N PHE A 245 3.40 10.46 17.01
CA PHE A 245 2.69 9.72 18.03
C PHE A 245 1.20 9.63 17.71
N TRP A 246 0.60 8.48 18.02
CA TRP A 246 -0.83 8.32 18.16
C TRP A 246 -1.21 8.70 19.58
N ASP A 247 -2.04 9.74 19.71
CA ASP A 247 -2.56 10.21 20.98
C ASP A 247 -3.83 9.41 21.32
N GLY A 248 -3.62 8.15 21.73
CA GLY A 248 -4.70 7.26 22.17
C GLY A 248 -5.46 7.82 23.38
N ARG A 249 -6.63 7.23 23.67
CA ARG A 249 -7.50 7.70 24.78
C ARG A 249 -6.87 7.50 26.15
N GLU A 250 -6.13 6.41 26.33
CA GLU A 250 -5.53 6.02 27.62
C GLU A 250 -4.01 6.22 27.63
N GLU A 251 -3.35 5.92 26.51
CA GLU A 251 -1.90 6.03 26.38
C GLU A 251 -1.53 6.55 25.00
N ARG A 252 -0.46 7.35 24.97
CA ARG A 252 0.16 7.84 23.76
C ARG A 252 1.22 6.86 23.28
N LYS A 253 1.11 6.40 22.03
CA LYS A 253 2.05 5.43 21.45
C LYS A 253 2.87 6.05 20.33
N LEU A 254 4.17 5.76 20.33
CA LEU A 254 5.06 6.16 19.22
C LEU A 254 4.68 5.37 17.97
N VAL A 255 4.38 6.07 16.88
CA VAL A 255 4.16 5.47 15.56
C VAL A 255 5.51 5.29 14.86
N GLY A 256 6.38 6.29 14.92
CA GLY A 256 7.73 6.23 14.37
C GLY A 256 8.38 7.60 14.20
N GLU A 257 9.62 7.61 13.72
CA GLU A 257 10.35 8.82 13.36
C GLU A 257 10.10 9.19 11.90
N MET A 258 9.76 10.45 11.63
CA MET A 258 9.73 11.04 10.30
C MET A 258 11.03 11.81 10.08
N ALA A 259 11.86 11.32 9.16
CA ALA A 259 13.11 11.97 8.76
C ALA A 259 12.84 13.36 8.14
N PRO A 260 13.87 14.23 8.05
CA PRO A 260 13.76 15.53 7.39
C PRO A 260 13.19 15.42 5.98
N PHE A 261 12.18 16.24 5.68
CA PHE A 261 11.49 16.25 4.39
C PHE A 261 10.85 14.91 4.00
N ASP A 262 10.66 13.97 4.92
CA ASP A 262 10.14 12.63 4.60
C ASP A 262 8.71 12.42 5.10
N SER A 263 8.19 11.21 4.91
CA SER A 263 6.85 10.83 5.31
C SER A 263 6.80 9.49 6.03
N LEU A 264 5.76 9.31 6.83
CA LEU A 264 5.42 8.06 7.48
C LEU A 264 3.91 7.85 7.35
N GLY A 265 3.45 6.60 7.25
CA GLY A 265 2.02 6.32 7.24
C GLY A 265 1.62 5.20 8.20
N THR A 266 0.34 5.18 8.54
CA THR A 266 -0.27 4.21 9.44
C THR A 266 -1.77 4.08 9.15
N ALA A 267 -2.41 3.04 9.69
CA ALA A 267 -3.86 2.94 9.69
C ALA A 267 -4.47 3.75 10.84
N THR A 268 -5.62 4.37 10.60
CA THR A 268 -6.33 5.20 11.58
C THR A 268 -7.84 5.15 11.38
N THR A 269 -8.63 5.67 12.33
CA THR A 269 -10.06 5.91 12.17
C THR A 269 -10.39 7.39 12.39
N PRO A 270 -11.49 7.92 11.81
CA PRO A 270 -11.93 9.28 12.09
C PRO A 270 -12.05 9.54 13.61
N GLY A 271 -11.59 10.71 14.05
CA GLY A 271 -11.56 11.13 15.45
C GLY A 271 -10.32 10.72 16.23
N GLN A 272 -9.46 9.85 15.69
CA GLN A 272 -8.15 9.59 16.32
C GLN A 272 -7.24 10.81 16.20
N SER A 273 -6.45 11.03 17.25
CA SER A 273 -5.54 12.16 17.33
C SER A 273 -4.10 11.71 17.15
N PHE A 274 -3.31 12.55 16.49
CA PHE A 274 -1.87 12.33 16.30
C PHE A 274 -1.13 13.60 16.63
N SER A 275 0.08 13.46 17.16
CA SER A 275 0.95 14.60 17.45
C SER A 275 2.37 14.36 16.97
N VAL A 276 3.06 15.45 16.65
CA VAL A 276 4.50 15.42 16.33
C VAL A 276 5.29 16.16 17.39
N THR A 277 6.47 15.62 17.72
CA THR A 277 7.39 16.20 18.70
C THR A 277 8.80 16.25 18.15
N PRO A 278 9.69 17.07 18.75
CA PRO A 278 11.11 16.92 18.55
C PRO A 278 11.60 15.54 19.05
N ILE A 279 12.67 15.02 18.45
CA ILE A 279 13.30 13.76 18.88
C ILE A 279 13.91 13.82 20.29
N TYR A 280 14.22 15.02 20.79
CA TYR A 280 14.87 15.23 22.09
C TYR A 280 13.90 15.62 23.22
N ASP A 281 12.63 15.83 22.89
CA ASP A 281 11.59 16.22 23.86
C ASP A 281 10.26 15.60 23.45
N ALA A 282 10.06 14.35 23.87
CA ALA A 282 8.85 13.60 23.53
C ALA A 282 7.59 14.17 24.20
N ASP A 283 7.69 15.02 25.23
CA ASP A 283 6.52 15.55 25.93
C ASP A 283 5.99 16.84 25.28
N HIS A 284 6.79 17.48 24.43
CA HIS A 284 6.43 18.72 23.75
C HIS A 284 5.84 18.50 22.35
N ALA A 285 4.50 18.48 22.26
CA ALA A 285 3.80 18.44 20.98
C ALA A 285 3.94 19.77 20.21
N MET A 286 4.60 19.73 19.05
CA MET A 286 4.74 20.87 18.13
C MET A 286 3.50 21.09 17.27
N ALA A 287 2.84 20.00 16.89
CA ALA A 287 1.56 20.04 16.18
C ALA A 287 0.72 18.82 16.57
N ARG A 288 -0.60 18.94 16.42
CA ARG A 288 -1.57 17.89 16.67
C ARG A 288 -2.65 17.93 15.60
N TRP A 289 -3.07 16.76 15.13
CA TRP A 289 -4.20 16.58 14.23
C TRP A 289 -5.25 15.71 14.90
N VAL A 290 -6.51 15.99 14.61
CA VAL A 290 -7.61 15.04 14.79
C VAL A 290 -8.02 14.63 13.39
N VAL A 291 -7.82 13.37 13.05
CA VAL A 291 -8.02 12.87 11.69
C VAL A 291 -9.50 12.82 11.37
N THR A 292 -9.92 13.40 10.24
CA THR A 292 -11.27 13.21 9.68
C THR A 292 -11.25 12.20 8.52
N ALA A 293 -12.43 11.74 8.07
CA ALA A 293 -12.52 10.76 6.98
C ALA A 293 -11.89 11.22 5.65
N ASP A 294 -11.71 12.53 5.48
CA ASP A 294 -11.13 13.14 4.28
C ASP A 294 -9.62 13.42 4.42
N ASP A 295 -9.04 13.24 5.62
CA ASP A 295 -7.64 13.57 5.93
C ASP A 295 -6.69 12.38 5.72
N MET A 296 -6.55 11.93 4.48
CA MET A 296 -5.59 10.86 4.16
C MET A 296 -4.13 11.33 4.08
N THR A 297 -3.88 12.63 3.92
CA THR A 297 -2.53 13.21 3.88
C THR A 297 -2.43 14.42 4.78
N LEU A 298 -1.50 14.42 5.72
CA LEU A 298 -1.31 15.47 6.72
C LEU A 298 0.13 16.00 6.68
N TYR A 299 0.29 17.33 6.74
CA TYR A 299 1.59 17.98 6.55
C TYR A 299 1.99 18.75 7.81
N PHE A 300 3.19 18.47 8.32
CA PHE A 300 3.86 19.23 9.34
C PHE A 300 4.84 20.21 8.69
N GLU A 301 4.45 21.48 8.62
CA GLU A 301 5.20 22.54 7.94
C GLU A 301 5.42 23.71 8.92
N PRO A 302 6.41 23.61 9.82
CA PRO A 302 6.61 24.59 10.90
C PRO A 302 7.42 25.83 10.46
N MET A 303 7.84 25.91 9.19
CA MET A 303 8.78 26.91 8.70
C MET A 303 8.07 28.08 8.01
N THR A 304 8.61 29.29 8.19
CA THR A 304 8.22 30.49 7.43
C THR A 304 9.03 30.63 6.14
N ASP A 305 8.61 31.53 5.24
CA ASP A 305 9.37 31.87 4.03
C ASP A 305 10.82 32.29 4.34
N ALA A 306 11.03 32.99 5.47
CA ALA A 306 12.36 33.41 5.90
C ALA A 306 13.22 32.25 6.38
N ASP A 307 12.61 31.22 6.98
CA ASP A 307 13.32 30.00 7.40
C ASP A 307 13.72 29.16 6.18
N ILE A 308 12.83 29.05 5.19
CA ILE A 308 13.07 28.31 3.94
C ILE A 308 14.27 28.92 3.18
N GLN A 309 14.40 30.25 3.16
CA GLN A 309 15.54 30.93 2.53
C GLN A 309 16.89 30.67 3.22
N GLN A 310 16.88 30.23 4.48
CA GLN A 310 18.09 29.90 5.24
C GLN A 310 18.53 28.44 5.10
N LEU A 311 17.66 27.58 4.55
CA LEU A 311 17.99 26.19 4.25
C LEU A 311 19.15 26.11 3.25
N SER A 312 19.95 25.04 3.34
CA SER A 312 20.90 24.72 2.29
C SER A 312 20.20 24.46 0.95
N GLN A 313 20.92 24.58 -0.16
CA GLN A 313 20.36 24.31 -1.49
C GLN A 313 19.72 22.92 -1.60
N GLN A 314 20.35 21.92 -0.97
CA GLN A 314 19.85 20.54 -0.92
C GLN A 314 18.53 20.44 -0.15
N GLU A 315 18.45 21.07 1.03
CA GLU A 315 17.24 21.07 1.85
C GLU A 315 16.10 21.85 1.20
N GLN A 316 16.39 22.99 0.55
CA GLN A 316 15.41 23.74 -0.24
C GLN A 316 14.83 22.86 -1.34
N LEU A 317 15.67 22.11 -2.05
CA LEU A 317 15.23 21.22 -3.11
C LEU A 317 14.30 20.12 -2.56
N LEU A 318 14.69 19.45 -1.48
CA LEU A 318 13.85 18.42 -0.83
C LEU A 318 12.53 18.98 -0.29
N TYR A 319 12.53 20.21 0.22
CA TYR A 319 11.32 20.92 0.60
C TYR A 319 10.40 21.17 -0.60
N TYR A 320 10.94 21.71 -1.69
CA TYR A 320 10.15 21.99 -2.89
C TYR A 320 9.64 20.71 -3.57
N MET A 321 10.33 19.58 -3.45
CA MET A 321 9.83 18.26 -3.88
C MET A 321 8.56 17.86 -3.10
N GLN A 322 8.53 18.05 -1.77
CA GLN A 322 7.30 17.80 -0.99
C GLN A 322 6.17 18.77 -1.33
N LYS A 323 6.47 20.06 -1.51
CA LYS A 323 5.45 21.04 -1.92
C LYS A 323 4.88 20.72 -3.30
N LEU A 324 5.74 20.30 -4.23
CA LEU A 324 5.34 19.83 -5.54
C LEU A 324 4.39 18.62 -5.43
N ASN A 325 4.72 17.63 -4.60
CA ASN A 325 3.86 16.49 -4.33
C ASN A 325 2.50 16.90 -3.71
N GLN A 326 2.53 17.82 -2.74
CA GLN A 326 1.33 18.35 -2.10
C GLN A 326 0.39 19.04 -3.09
N GLU A 327 0.93 19.87 -3.99
CA GLU A 327 0.13 20.53 -5.03
C GLU A 327 -0.46 19.51 -6.01
N PHE A 328 0.34 18.55 -6.49
CA PHE A 328 -0.16 17.49 -7.35
C PHE A 328 -1.29 16.69 -6.68
N ALA A 329 -1.14 16.32 -5.42
CA ALA A 329 -2.14 15.56 -4.67
C ALA A 329 -3.50 16.29 -4.60
N LYS A 330 -3.51 17.63 -4.52
CA LYS A 330 -4.75 18.43 -4.56
C LYS A 330 -5.44 18.32 -5.92
N HIS A 331 -4.68 18.45 -7.01
CA HIS A 331 -5.22 18.30 -8.36
C HIS A 331 -5.74 16.87 -8.58
N TYR A 332 -4.94 15.86 -8.23
CA TYR A 332 -5.32 14.46 -8.36
C TYR A 332 -6.62 14.15 -7.60
N LEU A 333 -6.78 14.64 -6.36
CA LEU A 333 -8.01 14.45 -5.59
C LEU A 333 -9.25 15.02 -6.29
N ILE A 334 -9.14 16.20 -6.91
CA ILE A 334 -10.26 16.86 -7.60
C ILE A 334 -10.68 16.05 -8.84
N HIS A 335 -9.71 15.56 -9.63
CA HIS A 335 -9.98 14.85 -10.88
C HIS A 335 -10.29 13.36 -10.68
N ALA A 336 -9.47 12.65 -9.91
CA ALA A 336 -9.58 11.22 -9.67
C ALA A 336 -10.55 10.85 -8.55
N ARG A 337 -11.01 11.82 -7.75
CA ARG A 337 -11.91 11.61 -6.59
C ARG A 337 -11.36 10.65 -5.54
N ARG A 338 -10.04 10.53 -5.47
CA ARG A 338 -9.33 9.74 -4.47
C ARG A 338 -7.98 10.39 -4.15
N PRO A 339 -7.45 10.15 -2.94
CA PRO A 339 -6.21 10.78 -2.52
C PRO A 339 -5.00 10.18 -3.23
N TRP A 340 -3.96 11.02 -3.38
CA TRP A 340 -2.66 10.60 -3.85
C TRP A 340 -1.80 10.18 -2.66
N LEU A 341 -1.53 8.88 -2.56
CA LEU A 341 -0.74 8.27 -1.47
C LEU A 341 0.73 8.02 -1.87
N SER A 342 1.01 8.03 -3.18
CA SER A 342 2.35 8.04 -3.76
C SER A 342 3.06 9.38 -3.52
N GLN A 343 4.30 9.50 -4.00
CA GLN A 343 4.98 10.79 -4.18
C GLN A 343 4.89 11.18 -5.66
N PHE A 344 4.83 12.48 -5.94
CA PHE A 344 4.89 13.01 -7.29
C PHE A 344 6.19 13.78 -7.50
N PRO A 345 6.80 13.68 -8.70
CA PRO A 345 6.47 12.78 -9.80
C PRO A 345 6.81 11.32 -9.48
N ARG A 346 6.09 10.40 -10.13
CA ARG A 346 6.32 8.94 -10.07
C ARG A 346 6.40 8.38 -11.51
N PRO A 347 7.32 7.45 -11.80
CA PRO A 347 7.27 6.67 -13.04
C PRO A 347 6.00 5.81 -13.14
N PHE A 348 5.56 5.49 -14.35
CA PHE A 348 4.41 4.61 -14.56
C PHE A 348 4.77 3.17 -14.22
N PRO A 349 3.84 2.43 -13.61
CA PRO A 349 3.95 0.99 -13.48
C PRO A 349 4.10 0.30 -14.83
N VAL A 350 5.17 -0.46 -15.01
CA VAL A 350 5.45 -1.20 -16.26
C VAL A 350 4.91 -2.64 -16.25
N HIS A 351 4.41 -3.11 -15.11
CA HIS A 351 3.93 -4.47 -14.93
C HIS A 351 2.45 -4.61 -15.27
N SER A 352 2.08 -5.79 -15.77
CA SER A 352 0.69 -6.12 -16.06
C SER A 352 -0.12 -6.36 -14.78
N MET A 353 -1.37 -5.91 -14.79
CA MET A 353 -2.38 -6.27 -13.79
C MET A 353 -3.52 -7.01 -14.47
N TRP A 354 -4.13 -7.98 -13.78
CA TRP A 354 -5.34 -8.62 -14.30
C TRP A 354 -6.48 -7.60 -14.41
N GLU A 355 -7.21 -7.69 -15.52
CA GLU A 355 -8.41 -6.90 -15.71
C GLU A 355 -9.47 -7.36 -14.71
N THR A 356 -10.17 -6.40 -14.12
CA THR A 356 -11.25 -6.65 -13.15
C THR A 356 -12.39 -5.71 -13.51
N SER A 357 -12.95 -5.89 -14.70
CA SER A 357 -13.98 -4.99 -15.21
C SER A 357 -15.25 -5.12 -14.38
N TYR A 358 -15.59 -6.34 -13.93
CA TYR A 358 -16.77 -6.60 -13.10
C TYR A 358 -16.60 -7.78 -12.14
N ILE A 359 -17.43 -7.80 -11.09
CA ILE A 359 -17.44 -8.89 -10.11
C ILE A 359 -17.88 -10.20 -10.76
N HIS A 360 -17.20 -11.29 -10.41
CA HIS A 360 -17.34 -12.64 -10.97
C HIS A 360 -16.90 -12.80 -12.44
N GLN A 361 -16.29 -11.78 -13.04
CA GLN A 361 -15.52 -11.96 -14.27
C GLN A 361 -14.54 -13.12 -14.08
N LYS A 362 -14.44 -13.98 -15.10
CA LYS A 362 -13.54 -15.13 -15.10
C LYS A 362 -12.46 -14.93 -16.14
N HIS A 363 -11.22 -15.16 -15.72
CA HIS A 363 -10.10 -15.34 -16.64
C HIS A 363 -9.65 -16.79 -16.60
N VAL A 364 -9.29 -17.34 -17.75
CA VAL A 364 -8.67 -18.66 -17.84
C VAL A 364 -7.25 -18.48 -18.33
N TYR A 365 -6.30 -18.94 -17.52
CA TYR A 365 -4.89 -18.92 -17.84
C TYR A 365 -4.37 -20.36 -17.87
N ARG A 366 -3.62 -20.72 -18.91
CA ARG A 366 -3.03 -22.05 -19.06
C ARG A 366 -1.55 -22.01 -18.76
N ASP A 367 -1.10 -22.89 -17.88
CA ASP A 367 0.31 -23.06 -17.54
C ASP A 367 0.63 -24.54 -17.32
N GLU A 368 1.69 -25.00 -17.99
CA GLU A 368 2.20 -26.39 -17.93
C GLU A 368 1.11 -27.49 -18.02
N GLY A 369 0.09 -27.27 -18.86
CA GLY A 369 -1.01 -28.23 -19.06
C GLY A 369 -2.09 -28.21 -17.98
N ARG A 370 -2.08 -27.22 -17.08
CA ARG A 370 -3.14 -26.93 -16.11
C ARG A 370 -3.84 -25.63 -16.48
N ASP A 371 -5.18 -25.65 -16.42
CA ASP A 371 -6.00 -24.46 -16.60
C ASP A 371 -6.33 -23.86 -15.22
N TYR A 372 -5.85 -22.65 -14.96
CA TYR A 372 -6.20 -21.87 -13.79
C TYR A 372 -7.37 -20.94 -14.12
N THR A 373 -8.42 -20.99 -13.30
CA THR A 373 -9.54 -20.06 -13.39
C THR A 373 -9.37 -18.98 -12.33
N LEU A 374 -9.12 -17.75 -12.76
CA LEU A 374 -9.13 -16.59 -11.88
C LEU A 374 -10.56 -16.04 -11.84
N ARG A 375 -11.08 -15.79 -10.65
CA ARG A 375 -12.41 -15.20 -10.44
C ARG A 375 -12.26 -13.85 -9.77
N VAL A 376 -12.81 -12.81 -10.37
CA VAL A 376 -12.81 -11.48 -9.78
C VAL A 376 -13.79 -11.45 -8.60
N GLU A 377 -13.27 -11.22 -7.40
CA GLU A 377 -14.06 -11.06 -6.17
C GLU A 377 -14.31 -9.58 -5.86
N SER A 378 -13.44 -8.69 -6.33
CA SER A 378 -13.60 -7.25 -6.21
C SER A 378 -12.90 -6.55 -7.38
N VAL A 379 -13.52 -5.49 -7.86
CA VAL A 379 -12.93 -4.57 -8.85
C VAL A 379 -12.10 -3.49 -8.17
N MET A 380 -12.58 -2.99 -7.02
CA MET A 380 -11.91 -1.98 -6.21
C MET A 380 -11.97 -2.36 -4.73
N PRO A 381 -10.84 -2.77 -4.13
CA PRO A 381 -9.56 -3.00 -4.79
C PRO A 381 -9.67 -4.18 -5.78
N LYS A 382 -8.69 -4.33 -6.66
CA LYS A 382 -8.60 -5.50 -7.54
C LYS A 382 -8.29 -6.74 -6.68
N VAL A 383 -9.26 -7.64 -6.56
CA VAL A 383 -9.11 -8.92 -5.81
C VAL A 383 -9.62 -10.06 -6.67
N LEU A 384 -8.80 -11.10 -6.82
CA LEU A 384 -9.12 -12.30 -7.56
C LEU A 384 -8.84 -13.55 -6.72
N THR A 385 -9.72 -14.55 -6.78
CA THR A 385 -9.43 -15.89 -6.26
C THR A 385 -9.00 -16.82 -7.38
N ILE A 386 -8.09 -17.73 -7.05
CA ILE A 386 -7.56 -18.76 -7.95
C ILE A 386 -7.69 -20.10 -7.23
N PRO A 387 -8.83 -20.81 -7.38
CA PRO A 387 -9.00 -22.14 -6.81
C PRO A 387 -7.97 -23.12 -7.38
N ASP A 388 -7.62 -24.13 -6.59
CA ASP A 388 -6.68 -25.20 -6.97
C ASP A 388 -5.28 -24.69 -7.41
N PHE A 389 -4.90 -23.49 -6.96
CA PHE A 389 -3.58 -22.93 -7.21
C PHE A 389 -2.48 -23.81 -6.61
N LEU A 390 -2.68 -24.30 -5.38
CA LEU A 390 -1.88 -25.35 -4.77
C LEU A 390 -2.69 -26.65 -4.69
N SER A 391 -2.03 -27.78 -4.89
CA SER A 391 -2.55 -29.09 -4.51
C SER A 391 -2.59 -29.26 -3.00
N GLY A 392 -3.43 -30.18 -2.52
CA GLY A 392 -3.51 -30.50 -1.09
C GLY A 392 -2.16 -30.92 -0.49
N SER A 393 -1.36 -31.69 -1.24
CA SER A 393 -0.02 -32.12 -0.80
C SER A 393 1.01 -30.99 -0.76
N GLU A 394 0.94 -30.04 -1.70
CA GLU A 394 1.79 -28.84 -1.63
C GLU A 394 1.47 -28.02 -0.38
N CYS A 395 0.19 -27.90 -0.03
CA CYS A 395 -0.25 -27.20 1.18
C CYS A 395 0.28 -27.91 2.45
N ASP A 396 0.11 -29.22 2.55
CA ASP A 396 0.57 -30.00 3.71
C ASP A 396 2.09 -29.91 3.86
N ASN A 397 2.84 -30.02 2.76
CA ASN A 397 4.29 -29.90 2.77
C ASN A 397 4.77 -28.51 3.19
N LEU A 398 4.09 -27.43 2.78
CA LEU A 398 4.42 -26.07 3.26
C LEU A 398 4.22 -25.92 4.76
N ILE A 399 3.11 -26.45 5.30
CA ILE A 399 2.86 -26.44 6.75
C ILE A 399 3.97 -27.21 7.48
N GLN A 400 4.35 -28.40 7.01
CA GLN A 400 5.42 -29.19 7.63
C GLN A 400 6.77 -28.48 7.58
N LEU A 401 7.12 -27.86 6.45
CA LEU A 401 8.35 -27.07 6.31
C LEU A 401 8.37 -25.89 7.29
N ALA A 402 7.26 -25.16 7.41
CA ALA A 402 7.14 -24.03 8.34
C ALA A 402 7.27 -24.46 9.80
N LEU A 403 6.63 -25.58 10.18
CA LEU A 403 6.74 -26.12 11.53
C LEU A 403 8.17 -26.60 11.84
N HIS A 404 8.85 -27.19 10.85
CA HIS A 404 10.23 -27.63 10.98
C HIS A 404 11.22 -26.46 11.12
N GLU A 405 11.04 -25.40 10.34
CA GLU A 405 11.84 -24.17 10.44
C GLU A 405 11.68 -23.48 11.80
N GLY A 406 10.50 -23.66 12.42
CA GLY A 406 10.13 -23.08 13.70
C GLY A 406 9.36 -21.77 13.51
N MET A 407 8.19 -21.70 14.13
CA MET A 407 7.32 -20.53 14.10
C MET A 407 7.52 -19.68 15.35
N ARG A 408 7.53 -18.36 15.20
CA ARG A 408 7.71 -17.38 16.28
C ARG A 408 6.57 -16.37 16.26
N ALA A 409 6.33 -15.67 17.36
CA ALA A 409 5.33 -14.61 17.39
C ALA A 409 5.60 -13.57 16.29
N SER A 410 4.56 -13.22 15.53
CA SER A 410 4.68 -12.29 14.41
C SER A 410 4.95 -10.86 14.88
N THR A 411 5.72 -10.11 14.09
CA THR A 411 5.99 -8.69 14.33
C THR A 411 5.31 -7.81 13.28
N VAL A 412 5.03 -6.56 13.63
CA VAL A 412 4.58 -5.51 12.70
C VAL A 412 5.75 -4.57 12.41
N ALA A 413 5.85 -4.07 11.19
CA ALA A 413 6.83 -3.05 10.82
C ALA A 413 6.15 -1.66 10.88
N ALA A 414 6.71 -0.73 11.65
CA ALA A 414 6.32 0.67 11.68
C ALA A 414 7.57 1.55 11.55
N GLY A 415 7.75 2.18 10.39
CA GLY A 415 8.88 3.09 10.13
C GLY A 415 10.28 2.46 10.20
N SER A 416 11.29 3.31 10.45
CA SER A 416 12.73 3.00 10.27
C SER A 416 13.42 2.28 11.45
N ARG A 417 12.74 1.96 12.57
CA ARG A 417 13.39 1.26 13.71
C ARG A 417 12.45 0.35 14.53
N ARG A 418 12.92 -0.89 14.72
CA ARG A 418 12.44 -2.06 15.51
C ARG A 418 11.06 -2.63 15.15
N THR A 419 11.09 -3.87 14.64
CA THR A 419 10.01 -4.85 14.68
C THR A 419 9.57 -5.05 16.13
N MET A 420 8.45 -4.44 16.53
CA MET A 420 7.86 -4.68 17.84
C MET A 420 6.65 -5.61 17.72
N ARG A 421 6.48 -6.44 18.74
CA ARG A 421 5.28 -7.23 18.95
C ARG A 421 4.16 -6.27 19.34
N ASP A 422 3.13 -6.17 18.52
CA ASP A 422 1.85 -5.58 18.94
C ASP A 422 0.77 -6.65 18.88
N GLY A 423 0.54 -7.29 20.03
CA GLY A 423 -0.47 -8.34 20.17
C GLY A 423 -1.90 -7.85 19.98
N ALA A 424 -2.14 -6.53 19.98
CA ALA A 424 -3.45 -5.94 19.70
C ALA A 424 -3.71 -5.80 18.18
N THR A 425 -2.66 -5.74 17.36
CA THR A 425 -2.76 -5.62 15.89
C THR A 425 -2.58 -6.97 15.21
N ARG A 426 -1.60 -7.77 15.65
CA ARG A 426 -1.27 -9.07 15.07
C ARG A 426 -0.91 -10.07 16.16
N SER A 427 -1.75 -11.10 16.33
CA SER A 427 -1.62 -12.09 17.40
C SER A 427 -1.15 -13.48 16.94
N SER A 428 -0.78 -13.62 15.66
CA SER A 428 -0.33 -14.89 15.04
C SER A 428 1.15 -15.23 15.26
N ASP A 429 1.51 -16.49 15.03
CA ASP A 429 2.89 -16.92 14.82
C ASP A 429 3.23 -16.91 13.31
N ASN A 430 4.49 -16.64 12.93
CA ASN A 430 4.97 -16.77 11.57
C ASN A 430 6.38 -17.38 11.47
N THR A 431 6.75 -17.76 10.26
CA THR A 431 8.11 -18.08 9.84
C THR A 431 8.29 -17.72 8.36
N TRP A 432 9.52 -17.80 7.86
CA TRP A 432 9.87 -17.41 6.50
C TRP A 432 10.55 -18.58 5.78
N LEU A 433 9.98 -18.98 4.64
CA LEU A 433 10.54 -20.02 3.78
C LEU A 433 11.22 -19.36 2.58
N GLU A 434 12.54 -19.44 2.50
CA GLU A 434 13.29 -18.88 1.38
C GLU A 434 13.18 -19.75 0.12
N ARG A 435 13.06 -19.12 -1.05
CA ARG A 435 13.04 -19.80 -2.36
C ARG A 435 14.26 -20.71 -2.62
N GLY A 436 15.43 -20.35 -2.08
CA GLY A 436 16.69 -21.06 -2.31
C GLY A 436 17.01 -22.19 -1.31
N ASN A 437 16.58 -22.05 -0.06
CA ASN A 437 16.88 -23.02 1.00
C ASN A 437 15.78 -24.09 1.17
N ALA A 438 14.56 -23.83 0.69
CA ALA A 438 13.40 -24.67 0.99
C ALA A 438 12.87 -25.44 -0.23
N THR A 439 13.57 -26.52 -0.62
CA THR A 439 13.07 -27.60 -1.52
C THR A 439 12.65 -27.18 -2.94
N SER A 440 12.47 -28.16 -3.83
CA SER A 440 11.87 -27.91 -5.16
C SER A 440 10.45 -27.30 -5.09
N LEU A 441 9.80 -27.34 -3.92
CA LEU A 441 8.44 -26.86 -3.73
C LEU A 441 8.34 -25.33 -3.76
N THR A 442 9.15 -24.61 -2.97
CA THR A 442 9.06 -23.14 -2.94
C THR A 442 9.42 -22.53 -4.29
N ASP A 443 10.47 -23.03 -4.94
CA ASP A 443 10.81 -22.61 -6.29
C ASP A 443 9.65 -22.83 -7.30
N THR A 444 8.99 -24.00 -7.25
CA THR A 444 7.81 -24.27 -8.10
C THR A 444 6.69 -23.25 -7.86
N ILE A 445 6.42 -22.88 -6.60
CA ILE A 445 5.40 -21.88 -6.25
C ILE A 445 5.78 -20.51 -6.79
N TYR A 446 7.04 -20.08 -6.68
CA TYR A 446 7.49 -18.78 -7.18
C TYR A 446 7.42 -18.69 -8.70
N ARG A 447 7.77 -19.76 -9.43
CA ARG A 447 7.59 -19.81 -10.90
C ARG A 447 6.11 -19.67 -11.28
N ARG A 448 5.24 -20.43 -10.61
CA ARG A 448 3.77 -20.35 -10.80
C ARG A 448 3.24 -18.95 -10.50
N ALA A 449 3.75 -18.30 -9.45
CA ALA A 449 3.38 -16.93 -9.09
C ALA A 449 3.86 -15.90 -10.13
N ALA A 450 5.10 -15.99 -10.62
CA ALA A 450 5.62 -15.10 -11.67
C ALA A 450 4.76 -15.19 -12.94
N ARG A 451 4.43 -16.41 -13.36
CA ARG A 451 3.55 -16.68 -14.50
C ARG A 451 2.15 -16.13 -14.32
N LEU A 452 1.55 -16.35 -13.14
CA LEU A 452 0.24 -15.78 -12.77
C LEU A 452 0.28 -14.24 -12.87
N LEU A 453 1.36 -13.61 -12.42
CA LEU A 453 1.56 -12.16 -12.47
C LEU A 453 2.00 -11.64 -13.85
N ARG A 454 2.24 -12.54 -14.82
CA ARG A 454 2.76 -12.24 -16.15
C ARG A 454 4.10 -11.52 -16.12
N LEU A 455 4.98 -11.97 -15.24
CA LEU A 455 6.34 -11.46 -15.05
C LEU A 455 7.37 -12.50 -15.48
N ASP A 456 8.56 -12.05 -15.90
CA ASP A 456 9.71 -12.96 -16.09
C ASP A 456 10.05 -13.63 -14.75
N GLU A 457 10.07 -14.96 -14.73
CA GLU A 457 10.37 -15.77 -13.55
C GLU A 457 11.70 -15.41 -12.88
N ARG A 458 12.67 -14.89 -13.66
CA ARG A 458 13.98 -14.44 -13.19
C ARG A 458 13.88 -13.26 -12.23
N LEU A 459 12.86 -12.42 -12.38
CA LEU A 459 12.65 -11.27 -11.48
C LEU A 459 12.34 -11.72 -10.05
N LEU A 460 11.78 -12.91 -9.87
CA LEU A 460 11.45 -13.46 -8.56
C LEU A 460 12.59 -14.35 -8.00
N GLN A 461 13.73 -14.46 -8.69
CA GLN A 461 14.88 -15.26 -8.26
C GLN A 461 15.86 -14.41 -7.46
N LYS A 462 16.51 -14.99 -6.43
CA LYS A 462 17.71 -14.35 -5.85
C LYS A 462 18.81 -14.36 -6.92
N PRO A 463 19.59 -13.28 -7.10
CA PRO A 463 20.76 -13.28 -7.98
C PRO A 463 21.68 -14.45 -7.63
N VAL A 464 22.20 -15.13 -8.66
CA VAL A 464 23.12 -16.26 -8.48
C VAL A 464 24.55 -15.79 -8.18
N ASP A 465 24.88 -14.54 -8.54
CA ASP A 465 26.22 -13.96 -8.43
C ASP A 465 26.24 -12.69 -7.58
N ASP A 466 27.21 -12.57 -6.67
CA ASP A 466 27.45 -11.42 -5.78
C ASP A 466 27.88 -10.13 -6.53
N GLU A 467 28.12 -10.22 -7.84
CA GLU A 467 28.58 -9.09 -8.68
C GLU A 467 27.44 -8.19 -9.17
N ILE A 468 26.17 -8.59 -8.98
CA ILE A 468 25.02 -7.80 -9.42
C ILE A 468 24.59 -6.84 -8.29
N PRO A 469 24.51 -5.52 -8.54
CA PRO A 469 24.13 -4.53 -7.53
C PRO A 469 22.79 -4.87 -6.83
N ALA A 470 22.69 -4.53 -5.54
CA ALA A 470 21.53 -4.82 -4.68
C ALA A 470 20.14 -4.37 -5.22
N HIS A 471 20.05 -3.52 -6.24
CA HIS A 471 18.75 -3.18 -6.85
C HIS A 471 18.26 -4.21 -7.89
N TYR A 472 19.01 -5.28 -8.13
CA TYR A 472 18.63 -6.46 -8.93
C TYR A 472 18.13 -7.64 -8.08
N HIS A 473 17.83 -7.41 -6.79
CA HIS A 473 17.28 -8.45 -5.92
C HIS A 473 15.95 -8.98 -6.43
N SER A 474 15.63 -10.22 -6.03
CA SER A 474 14.30 -10.81 -6.21
C SER A 474 13.23 -9.79 -5.81
N ILE A 475 12.35 -9.44 -6.74
CA ILE A 475 11.22 -8.56 -6.45
C ILE A 475 10.17 -9.27 -5.59
N ALA A 476 10.27 -10.59 -5.41
CA ALA A 476 9.46 -11.32 -4.45
C ALA A 476 10.21 -11.52 -3.13
N GLU A 477 9.53 -11.22 -2.01
CA GLU A 477 10.02 -11.54 -0.67
C GLU A 477 10.02 -13.06 -0.41
N SER A 478 10.68 -13.49 0.66
CA SER A 478 10.55 -14.87 1.16
C SER A 478 9.10 -15.19 1.52
N LEU A 479 8.68 -16.44 1.33
CA LEU A 479 7.30 -16.86 1.55
C LEU A 479 7.02 -16.87 3.05
N GLN A 480 6.18 -15.96 3.53
CA GLN A 480 5.83 -15.89 4.93
C GLN A 480 4.71 -16.87 5.23
N VAL A 481 4.96 -17.90 6.04
CA VAL A 481 3.91 -18.81 6.53
C VAL A 481 3.43 -18.32 7.89
N VAL A 482 2.11 -18.18 8.06
CA VAL A 482 1.47 -17.62 9.25
C VAL A 482 0.48 -18.63 9.81
N ARG A 483 0.51 -18.82 11.14
CA ARG A 483 -0.44 -19.63 11.90
C ARG A 483 -1.28 -18.74 12.80
N TYR A 484 -2.60 -18.88 12.70
CA TYR A 484 -3.58 -18.31 13.62
C TYR A 484 -4.26 -19.43 14.40
N ARG A 485 -4.24 -19.35 15.72
CA ARG A 485 -5.04 -20.18 16.64
C ARG A 485 -6.43 -19.57 16.82
N ALA A 486 -7.33 -20.32 17.45
CA ALA A 486 -8.63 -19.79 17.87
C ALA A 486 -8.46 -18.48 18.69
N GLY A 487 -9.21 -17.45 18.31
CA GLY A 487 -9.14 -16.09 18.85
C GLY A 487 -8.10 -15.18 18.18
N GLU A 488 -7.09 -15.73 17.50
CA GLU A 488 -6.04 -14.93 16.86
C GLU A 488 -6.54 -14.32 15.53
N GLU A 489 -6.06 -13.11 15.24
CA GLU A 489 -6.46 -12.31 14.08
C GLU A 489 -5.29 -11.43 13.58
N TYR A 490 -5.54 -10.72 12.48
CA TYR A 490 -4.72 -9.59 12.07
C TYR A 490 -5.66 -8.46 11.66
N THR A 491 -5.64 -7.37 12.42
CA THR A 491 -6.46 -6.18 12.16
C THR A 491 -6.17 -5.61 10.78
N ALA A 492 -7.10 -4.80 10.27
CA ALA A 492 -7.01 -4.21 8.95
C ALA A 492 -5.73 -3.39 8.75
N HIS A 493 -5.02 -3.66 7.65
CA HIS A 493 -3.74 -3.05 7.30
C HIS A 493 -3.60 -3.00 5.77
N HIS A 494 -2.55 -2.32 5.31
CA HIS A 494 -2.14 -2.30 3.91
C HIS A 494 -0.83 -3.07 3.76
N ASP A 495 -0.65 -3.70 2.61
CA ASP A 495 0.61 -4.39 2.28
C ASP A 495 1.62 -3.49 1.60
N PHE A 496 1.19 -2.41 0.94
CA PHE A 496 2.10 -1.40 0.39
C PHE A 496 2.89 -0.71 1.50
N VAL A 497 4.03 -0.14 1.12
CA VAL A 497 4.83 0.75 1.96
C VAL A 497 4.79 2.17 1.41
N TYR A 498 5.06 3.15 2.28
CA TYR A 498 5.26 4.54 1.92
C TYR A 498 6.76 4.80 1.73
N PRO A 499 7.27 4.79 0.48
CA PRO A 499 8.70 5.00 0.24
C PRO A 499 9.09 6.44 0.57
N SER A 500 10.37 6.60 0.94
CA SER A 500 10.96 7.92 1.10
C SER A 500 10.84 8.72 -0.19
N GLN A 501 10.59 10.02 -0.08
CA GLN A 501 10.60 10.91 -1.25
C GLN A 501 11.98 10.99 -1.93
N GLN A 502 13.03 10.65 -1.20
CA GLN A 502 14.38 10.55 -1.74
C GLN A 502 14.56 9.29 -2.58
N LEU A 503 13.52 8.49 -2.84
CA LEU A 503 13.58 7.38 -3.77
C LEU A 503 12.75 7.72 -5.01
N TRP A 504 13.39 8.11 -6.11
CA TRP A 504 12.67 8.61 -7.31
C TRP A 504 11.68 7.59 -7.89
N TYR A 505 12.05 6.30 -7.85
CA TYR A 505 11.23 5.20 -8.34
C TYR A 505 10.21 4.69 -7.31
N GLN A 506 10.33 5.14 -6.06
CA GLN A 506 9.34 4.93 -5.00
C GLN A 506 8.91 3.45 -4.83
N PRO A 507 9.85 2.55 -4.44
CA PRO A 507 9.58 1.13 -4.32
C PRO A 507 8.40 0.86 -3.39
N THR A 508 7.49 0.00 -3.83
CA THR A 508 6.42 -0.50 -2.98
C THR A 508 5.98 -1.90 -3.41
N ARG A 509 5.32 -2.62 -2.51
CA ARG A 509 4.66 -3.89 -2.85
C ARG A 509 3.44 -3.57 -3.71
N PHE A 510 3.41 -4.07 -4.94
CA PHE A 510 2.30 -3.82 -5.86
C PHE A 510 1.25 -4.93 -5.82
N ALA A 511 1.65 -6.16 -5.48
CA ALA A 511 0.77 -7.32 -5.44
C ALA A 511 1.09 -8.23 -4.27
N THR A 512 0.04 -8.84 -3.74
CA THR A 512 0.12 -9.89 -2.74
C THR A 512 -0.58 -11.13 -3.26
N LEU A 513 0.10 -12.27 -3.15
CA LEU A 513 -0.49 -13.59 -3.36
C LEU A 513 -0.60 -14.29 -2.01
N LEU A 514 -1.81 -14.33 -1.46
CA LEU A 514 -2.14 -15.03 -0.21
C LEU A 514 -2.62 -16.45 -0.53
N LEU A 515 -2.02 -17.45 0.08
CA LEU A 515 -2.28 -18.87 -0.16
C LEU A 515 -2.95 -19.49 1.07
N TYR A 516 -4.14 -20.06 0.93
CA TYR A 516 -4.79 -20.82 2.01
C TYR A 516 -4.23 -22.24 2.06
N LEU A 517 -3.61 -22.62 3.17
CA LEU A 517 -2.92 -23.91 3.30
C LEU A 517 -3.80 -24.99 3.96
N ASN A 518 -4.85 -24.60 4.68
CA ASN A 518 -5.84 -25.51 5.23
C ASN A 518 -7.22 -24.84 5.31
N ASP A 519 -8.24 -25.63 5.69
CA ASP A 519 -9.63 -25.19 5.82
C ASP A 519 -10.43 -25.97 6.88
N ASP A 520 -9.75 -26.73 7.74
CA ASP A 520 -10.30 -27.45 8.89
C ASP A 520 -10.50 -26.55 10.12
N PHE A 521 -11.05 -25.35 9.90
CA PHE A 521 -11.31 -24.34 10.93
C PHE A 521 -12.60 -23.56 10.63
N THR A 522 -13.07 -22.78 11.60
CA THR A 522 -14.19 -21.82 11.40
C THR A 522 -13.73 -20.39 11.69
N GLY A 523 -14.41 -19.38 11.13
CA GLY A 523 -13.93 -18.00 11.17
C GLY A 523 -12.82 -17.73 10.15
N GLY A 524 -11.88 -16.84 10.49
CA GLY A 524 -10.60 -16.71 9.76
C GLY A 524 -10.68 -16.17 8.33
N HIS A 525 -11.71 -15.42 7.95
CA HIS A 525 -11.84 -14.94 6.57
C HIS A 525 -10.84 -13.82 6.29
N THR A 526 -10.40 -13.71 5.03
CA THR A 526 -9.70 -12.50 4.57
C THR A 526 -10.75 -11.50 4.12
N VAL A 527 -10.76 -10.31 4.72
CA VAL A 527 -11.75 -9.26 4.45
C VAL A 527 -11.08 -8.03 3.87
N PHE A 528 -11.72 -7.40 2.90
CA PHE A 528 -11.36 -6.11 2.30
C PHE A 528 -12.45 -5.10 2.68
N PRO A 529 -12.39 -4.50 3.88
CA PRO A 529 -13.47 -3.68 4.42
C PRO A 529 -13.78 -2.43 3.58
N ARG A 530 -12.81 -1.96 2.80
CA ARG A 530 -12.94 -0.76 1.96
C ARG A 530 -13.32 -1.07 0.50
N ALA A 531 -13.57 -2.34 0.20
CA ALA A 531 -14.03 -2.72 -1.13
C ALA A 531 -15.42 -2.15 -1.42
N VAL A 532 -15.63 -1.63 -2.62
CA VAL A 532 -16.88 -0.97 -3.01
C VAL A 532 -17.74 -1.94 -3.83
N THR A 533 -18.98 -2.15 -3.41
CA THR A 533 -19.98 -2.98 -4.09
C THR A 533 -21.24 -2.16 -4.41
N ARG A 534 -22.20 -2.72 -5.16
CA ARG A 534 -23.42 -1.99 -5.55
C ARG A 534 -24.29 -1.60 -4.38
N ASP A 535 -24.57 -2.59 -3.55
CA ASP A 535 -25.58 -2.44 -2.52
C ASP A 535 -24.97 -1.99 -1.19
N PHE A 536 -23.66 -2.20 -1.00
CA PHE A 536 -23.00 -2.02 0.28
C PHE A 536 -21.59 -1.45 0.13
N HIS A 537 -21.24 -0.53 1.02
CA HIS A 537 -19.86 -0.10 1.24
C HIS A 537 -19.15 -0.95 2.32
N ASP A 538 -19.74 -2.08 2.68
CA ASP A 538 -19.32 -2.90 3.81
C ASP A 538 -18.16 -3.85 3.46
N GLY A 539 -17.58 -3.73 2.25
CA GLY A 539 -16.42 -4.51 1.85
C GLY A 539 -16.74 -5.92 1.32
N VAL A 540 -15.69 -6.66 0.98
CA VAL A 540 -15.76 -8.02 0.42
C VAL A 540 -15.08 -9.01 1.36
N ARG A 541 -15.70 -10.18 1.56
CA ARG A 541 -15.20 -11.24 2.43
C ARG A 541 -14.87 -12.51 1.66
N ILE A 542 -13.62 -12.96 1.74
CA ILE A 542 -13.14 -14.18 1.10
C ILE A 542 -13.07 -15.31 2.10
N ARG A 543 -13.81 -16.40 1.82
CA ARG A 543 -13.77 -17.60 2.65
C ARG A 543 -12.49 -18.41 2.37
N PRO A 544 -11.76 -18.84 3.41
CA PRO A 544 -10.64 -19.75 3.25
C PRO A 544 -11.08 -21.10 2.68
N GLN A 545 -10.34 -21.57 1.70
CA GLN A 545 -10.49 -22.90 1.12
C GLN A 545 -9.08 -23.41 0.79
N LYS A 546 -8.75 -24.61 1.26
CA LYS A 546 -7.41 -25.18 1.08
C LYS A 546 -7.03 -25.21 -0.40
N GLY A 547 -5.83 -24.75 -0.72
CA GLY A 547 -5.28 -24.74 -2.07
C GLY A 547 -5.67 -23.51 -2.91
N THR A 548 -6.61 -22.69 -2.45
CA THR A 548 -6.99 -21.45 -3.14
C THR A 548 -5.97 -20.35 -2.86
N ALA A 549 -5.58 -19.62 -3.91
CA ALA A 549 -4.85 -18.36 -3.79
C ALA A 549 -5.79 -17.17 -3.90
N VAL A 550 -5.46 -16.08 -3.21
CA VAL A 550 -6.09 -14.76 -3.33
C VAL A 550 -5.02 -13.79 -3.82
N LEU A 551 -5.19 -13.31 -5.05
CA LEU A 551 -4.35 -12.27 -5.63
C LEU A 551 -5.05 -10.92 -5.44
N PHE A 552 -4.37 -9.97 -4.82
CA PHE A 552 -4.85 -8.60 -4.76
C PHE A 552 -3.72 -7.61 -5.02
N TYR A 553 -4.08 -6.47 -5.59
CA TYR A 553 -3.14 -5.41 -5.93
C TYR A 553 -3.21 -4.30 -4.88
N SER A 554 -2.03 -3.91 -4.38
CA SER A 554 -1.86 -2.81 -3.43
C SER A 554 -1.63 -1.46 -4.13
N MET A 555 -1.46 -1.49 -5.45
CA MET A 555 -1.23 -0.31 -6.29
C MET A 555 -2.25 -0.25 -7.42
N LEU A 556 -2.68 0.96 -7.75
CA LEU A 556 -3.47 1.28 -8.92
C LEU A 556 -2.59 1.25 -10.18
N PRO A 557 -3.15 1.04 -11.37
CA PRO A 557 -2.34 1.00 -12.58
C PRO A 557 -1.70 2.35 -12.93
N ASP A 558 -2.16 3.46 -12.34
CA ASP A 558 -1.54 4.79 -12.45
C ASP A 558 -0.33 5.00 -11.51
N GLY A 559 0.03 3.98 -10.71
CA GLY A 559 1.16 4.00 -9.78
C GLY A 559 0.82 4.58 -8.41
N ASN A 560 -0.42 5.00 -8.17
CA ASN A 560 -0.86 5.40 -6.84
C ASN A 560 -1.10 4.16 -5.95
N MET A 561 -0.80 4.23 -4.65
CA MET A 561 -1.23 3.16 -3.74
C MET A 561 -2.76 3.13 -3.61
N ASP A 562 -3.33 1.92 -3.61
CA ASP A 562 -4.77 1.73 -3.50
C ASP A 562 -5.18 1.61 -2.02
N ASP A 563 -5.67 2.69 -1.42
CA ASP A 563 -6.20 2.66 -0.04
C ASP A 563 -7.32 1.62 0.14
N ARG A 564 -8.06 1.28 -0.92
CA ARG A 564 -9.13 0.27 -0.84
C ARG A 564 -8.58 -1.14 -0.68
N SER A 565 -7.29 -1.37 -0.95
CA SER A 565 -6.58 -2.64 -0.73
C SER A 565 -6.37 -2.98 0.75
N GLN A 566 -6.82 -2.11 1.66
CA GLN A 566 -6.86 -2.42 3.09
C GLN A 566 -7.55 -3.75 3.32
N HIS A 567 -6.91 -4.64 4.07
CA HIS A 567 -7.42 -5.97 4.33
C HIS A 567 -7.04 -6.47 5.72
N ALA A 568 -7.81 -7.45 6.21
CA ALA A 568 -7.64 -8.05 7.53
C ALA A 568 -7.82 -9.56 7.47
N SER A 569 -7.29 -10.27 8.47
CA SER A 569 -7.68 -11.65 8.76
C SER A 569 -8.61 -11.64 9.96
N GLU A 570 -9.89 -11.97 9.76
CA GLU A 570 -10.85 -12.12 10.86
C GLU A 570 -10.37 -13.17 11.89
N PRO A 571 -10.87 -13.12 13.14
CA PRO A 571 -10.57 -14.12 14.15
C PRO A 571 -10.90 -15.55 13.70
N VAL A 572 -10.00 -16.48 13.98
CA VAL A 572 -10.32 -17.91 13.90
C VAL A 572 -11.24 -18.25 15.08
N LEU A 573 -12.39 -18.87 14.83
CA LEU A 573 -13.35 -19.21 15.88
C LEU A 573 -13.08 -20.60 16.48
N SER A 574 -12.60 -21.54 15.67
CA SER A 574 -12.23 -22.89 16.12
C SER A 574 -11.21 -23.51 15.16
N GLY A 575 -10.29 -24.32 15.68
CA GLY A 575 -9.21 -24.93 14.88
C GLY A 575 -8.00 -24.02 14.76
N GLU A 576 -7.12 -24.32 13.79
CA GLU A 576 -5.96 -23.49 13.45
C GLU A 576 -6.02 -23.14 11.96
N LYS A 577 -5.69 -21.89 11.60
CA LYS A 577 -5.58 -21.43 10.21
C LYS A 577 -4.12 -21.25 9.84
N PHE A 578 -3.71 -21.82 8.72
CA PHE A 578 -2.42 -21.60 8.08
C PHE A 578 -2.60 -20.89 6.74
N ILE A 579 -1.84 -19.81 6.55
CA ILE A 579 -1.72 -19.13 5.26
C ILE A 579 -0.26 -18.93 4.90
N ALA A 580 0.02 -18.72 3.62
CA ALA A 580 1.30 -18.21 3.17
C ALA A 580 1.13 -16.91 2.35
N ASN A 581 1.91 -15.89 2.66
CA ASN A 581 1.93 -14.63 1.91
C ASN A 581 3.19 -14.56 1.04
N LEU A 582 3.00 -14.25 -0.23
CA LEU A 582 4.07 -13.86 -1.15
C LEU A 582 3.84 -12.41 -1.57
N TRP A 583 4.66 -11.51 -1.04
CA TRP A 583 4.68 -10.10 -1.43
C TRP A 583 5.59 -9.88 -2.62
N VAL A 584 5.11 -9.13 -3.61
CA VAL A 584 5.87 -8.79 -4.81
C VAL A 584 5.98 -7.27 -4.95
N TRP A 585 7.22 -6.80 -5.00
CA TRP A 585 7.62 -5.41 -5.19
C TRP A 585 7.48 -5.01 -6.65
N GLU A 586 7.17 -3.73 -6.88
CA GLU A 586 7.12 -3.17 -8.22
C GLU A 586 8.47 -3.37 -8.92
N PRO A 587 8.51 -4.01 -10.10
CA PRO A 587 9.75 -4.26 -10.79
C PRO A 587 10.35 -2.95 -11.32
N LEU A 588 11.63 -2.75 -11.04
CA LEU A 588 12.47 -1.82 -11.78
C LEU A 588 12.90 -2.49 -13.09
N ILE A 589 12.14 -2.26 -14.16
CA ILE A 589 12.51 -2.79 -15.49
C ILE A 589 13.41 -1.75 -16.17
N ASN A 590 14.64 -2.17 -16.48
CA ASN A 590 15.64 -1.36 -17.19
C ASN A 590 15.55 -1.54 -18.70
#